data_AF-A0A4R2T0Y3-F1
#
_entry.id   AF-A0A4R2T0Y3-F1
#
_cell.length_a   1.000
_cell.length_b   1.000
_cell.length_c   1.000
_cell.angle_alpha   90.00
_cell.angle_beta   90.00
_cell.angle_gamma   90.00
#
_symmetry.space_group_name_H-M   'P 1'
#
loop_
_entity.id
_entity.type
_entity.pdbx_description
1 polymer ?
#
loop_
_entity_poly.entity_id
_entity_poly.type
_entity_poly.pdbx_seq_one_letter_code
_entity_poly.pdbx_strand_id
1 'polypeptide(L)'
;MASRIANYGILGSAICQEAKAAGRQMVLEVGMLGDFEFNAVAHKIDGVDLIGMNAGVFLRLASIFEALLATRHAFPELGTVESRSSVPWSKEAAILGPPGPSGAKLDRESPENYAIQIFVMLGERFIFEHEATHVRHGHVDWAQSRFGAQPFDELRMASVNQLSGLDLQTLEFDADCGGIQGVMEFIYTIPGKMGKDAPPGWAHFGDMRNLIKATSFAIYTCCQIFADATDDDPLDVILTRSHPPATFRMHCVSGQLFTVIGTHFYSHMHADLFSAVLEGISEAHMAWQEVFGGSETWHELRTRHEDRNRELLQMLQDNWATLYPSLNTLKRYGNLSPPDGLNAWPNVTYQAPQ
;
A
#
# COMPACT_ATOMS: atom_id res chain seq x y z
N MET A 1 -19.92 -6.37 -3.78
CA MET A 1 -19.15 -7.61 -3.63
C MET A 1 -19.01 -8.35 -4.96
N ALA A 2 -20.09 -8.80 -5.60
CA ALA A 2 -20.02 -9.49 -6.91
C ALA A 2 -19.30 -8.68 -8.01
N SER A 3 -19.52 -7.36 -8.09
CA SER A 3 -18.81 -6.47 -9.02
C SER A 3 -17.31 -6.39 -8.73
N ARG A 4 -16.89 -6.43 -7.45
CA ARG A 4 -15.47 -6.41 -7.07
C ARG A 4 -14.78 -7.70 -7.48
N ILE A 5 -15.40 -8.85 -7.24
CA ILE A 5 -14.88 -10.17 -7.67
C ILE A 5 -14.68 -10.20 -9.19
N ALA A 6 -15.66 -9.69 -9.96
CA ALA A 6 -15.54 -9.61 -11.41
C ALA A 6 -14.35 -8.73 -11.84
N ASN A 7 -14.14 -7.58 -11.20
CA ASN A 7 -13.01 -6.70 -11.49
C ASN A 7 -11.66 -7.39 -11.20
N TYR A 8 -11.54 -8.12 -10.09
CA TYR A 8 -10.33 -8.87 -9.77
C TYR A 8 -10.07 -10.02 -10.75
N GLY A 9 -11.12 -10.68 -11.24
CA GLY A 9 -10.99 -11.66 -12.32
C GLY A 9 -10.43 -11.07 -13.61
N ILE A 10 -10.83 -9.83 -13.96
CA ILE A 10 -10.28 -9.10 -15.11
C ILE A 10 -8.78 -8.80 -14.89
N LEU A 11 -8.41 -8.34 -13.69
CA LEU A 11 -7.01 -8.07 -13.35
C LEU A 11 -6.15 -9.34 -13.39
N GLY A 12 -6.63 -10.44 -12.81
CA GLY A 12 -5.96 -11.74 -12.89
C GLY A 12 -5.76 -12.20 -14.34
N SER A 13 -6.77 -12.01 -15.19
CA SER A 13 -6.65 -12.31 -16.62
C SER A 13 -5.59 -11.45 -17.32
N ALA A 14 -5.45 -10.17 -16.96
CA ALA A 14 -4.42 -9.30 -17.53
C ALA A 14 -3.02 -9.78 -17.14
N ILE A 15 -2.80 -10.12 -15.87
CA ILE A 15 -1.53 -10.68 -15.36
C ILE A 15 -1.15 -11.97 -16.13
N CYS A 16 -2.10 -12.88 -16.34
CA CYS A 16 -1.87 -14.09 -17.13
C CYS A 16 -1.49 -13.79 -18.59
N GLN A 17 -2.09 -12.75 -19.20
CA GLN A 17 -1.78 -12.35 -20.56
C GLN A 17 -0.36 -11.77 -20.67
N GLU A 18 0.06 -10.97 -19.70
CA GLU A 18 1.41 -10.40 -19.63
C GLU A 18 2.47 -11.50 -19.42
N ALA A 19 2.22 -12.44 -18.52
CA ALA A 19 3.07 -13.63 -18.33
C ALA A 19 3.22 -14.42 -19.64
N LYS A 20 2.11 -14.66 -20.34
CA LYS A 20 2.10 -15.34 -21.64
C LYS A 20 2.89 -14.57 -22.69
N ALA A 21 2.74 -13.25 -22.75
CA ALA A 21 3.49 -12.39 -23.67
C ALA A 21 5.01 -12.42 -23.39
N ALA A 22 5.40 -12.60 -22.13
CA ALA A 22 6.79 -12.80 -21.71
C ALA A 22 7.30 -14.24 -21.91
N GLY A 23 6.51 -15.13 -22.51
CA GLY A 23 6.89 -16.52 -22.77
C GLY A 23 6.82 -17.44 -21.54
N ARG A 24 6.13 -17.01 -20.47
CA ARG A 24 5.87 -17.85 -19.28
C ARG A 24 4.45 -18.38 -19.30
N GLN A 25 4.27 -19.64 -18.91
CA GLN A 25 2.95 -20.17 -18.61
C GLN A 25 2.58 -19.86 -17.17
N MET A 26 1.37 -19.37 -16.97
CA MET A 26 0.83 -19.00 -15.68
C MET A 26 -0.66 -19.31 -15.67
N VAL A 27 -1.14 -19.92 -14.60
CA VAL A 27 -2.55 -20.05 -14.27
C VAL A 27 -2.73 -19.30 -12.96
N LEU A 28 -3.56 -18.27 -12.96
CA LEU A 28 -3.85 -17.46 -11.79
C LEU A 28 -5.33 -17.52 -11.48
N GLU A 29 -5.65 -17.91 -10.25
CA GLU A 29 -6.99 -17.72 -9.70
C GLU A 29 -6.97 -16.53 -8.75
N VAL A 30 -7.90 -15.61 -8.96
CA VAL A 30 -8.09 -14.46 -8.09
C VAL A 30 -9.46 -14.56 -7.45
N GLY A 31 -9.51 -14.45 -6.14
CA GLY A 31 -10.72 -14.68 -5.38
C GLY A 31 -10.84 -13.83 -4.13
N MET A 32 -12.05 -13.86 -3.58
CA MET A 32 -12.33 -13.31 -2.27
C MET A 32 -12.52 -14.45 -1.29
N LEU A 33 -11.82 -14.39 -0.17
CA LEU A 33 -11.88 -15.38 0.88
C LEU A 33 -13.00 -15.00 1.86
N GLY A 34 -13.76 -15.99 2.32
CA GLY A 34 -14.90 -15.80 3.24
C GLY A 34 -14.51 -15.44 4.68
N ASP A 35 -13.28 -15.02 4.90
CA ASP A 35 -12.74 -14.63 6.21
C ASP A 35 -12.93 -13.11 6.43
N PHE A 36 -13.20 -12.74 7.68
CA PHE A 36 -13.42 -11.35 8.10
C PHE A 36 -12.18 -10.71 8.76
N GLU A 37 -11.06 -11.44 8.85
CA GLU A 37 -9.75 -10.86 9.18
C GLU A 37 -9.30 -9.88 8.10
N PHE A 38 -8.54 -8.84 8.48
CA PHE A 38 -7.90 -7.93 7.53
C PHE A 38 -6.65 -8.59 6.99
N ASN A 39 -6.75 -9.30 5.86
CA ASN A 39 -5.61 -10.01 5.28
C ASN A 39 -5.77 -10.20 3.77
N ALA A 40 -4.65 -10.34 3.09
CA ALA A 40 -4.58 -10.88 1.74
C ALA A 40 -3.50 -11.97 1.67
N VAL A 41 -3.48 -12.71 0.57
CA VAL A 41 -2.55 -13.85 0.40
C VAL A 41 -2.22 -14.07 -1.06
N ALA A 42 -0.93 -14.20 -1.33
CA ALA A 42 -0.39 -14.81 -2.54
C ALA A 42 0.05 -16.25 -2.23
N HIS A 43 -0.36 -17.21 -3.06
CA HIS A 43 0.06 -18.60 -2.88
C HIS A 43 0.18 -19.36 -4.20
N LYS A 44 0.69 -20.59 -4.11
CA LYS A 44 0.78 -21.50 -5.25
C LYS A 44 0.48 -22.92 -4.82
N ILE A 45 -0.53 -23.53 -5.43
CA ILE A 45 -0.98 -24.90 -5.12
C ILE A 45 -1.02 -25.67 -6.43
N ASP A 46 -0.34 -26.81 -6.50
CA ASP A 46 -0.34 -27.72 -7.67
C ASP A 46 -0.05 -27.00 -9.01
N GLY A 47 0.83 -25.99 -8.98
CA GLY A 47 1.23 -25.21 -10.15
C GLY A 47 0.28 -24.05 -10.51
N VAL A 48 -0.81 -23.85 -9.76
CA VAL A 48 -1.74 -22.72 -9.91
C VAL A 48 -1.35 -21.62 -8.93
N ASP A 49 -1.07 -20.43 -9.45
CA ASP A 49 -0.87 -19.22 -8.64
C ASP A 49 -2.23 -18.72 -8.14
N LEU A 50 -2.27 -18.19 -6.91
CA LEU A 50 -3.47 -17.75 -6.23
C LEU A 50 -3.26 -16.35 -5.65
N ILE A 51 -4.26 -15.47 -5.80
CA ILE A 51 -4.37 -14.23 -5.03
C ILE A 51 -5.73 -14.21 -4.34
N GLY A 52 -5.74 -14.18 -3.02
CA GLY A 52 -6.93 -14.11 -2.19
C GLY A 52 -6.97 -12.83 -1.38
N MET A 53 -8.11 -12.15 -1.35
CA MET A 53 -8.36 -11.06 -0.40
C MET A 53 -9.50 -11.44 0.54
N ASN A 54 -9.30 -11.31 1.84
CA ASN A 54 -10.35 -11.55 2.82
C ASN A 54 -11.50 -10.55 2.66
N ALA A 55 -12.74 -11.00 2.86
CA ALA A 55 -13.91 -10.13 2.93
C ALA A 55 -13.73 -9.01 3.97
N GLY A 56 -12.96 -9.27 5.04
CA GLY A 56 -12.58 -8.31 6.07
C GLY A 56 -11.90 -7.04 5.54
N VAL A 57 -11.02 -7.16 4.54
CA VAL A 57 -10.31 -5.99 3.96
C VAL A 57 -11.30 -4.95 3.46
N PHE A 58 -12.28 -5.38 2.67
CA PHE A 58 -13.29 -4.51 2.07
C PHE A 58 -14.15 -3.78 3.10
N LEU A 59 -14.60 -4.51 4.13
CA LEU A 59 -15.51 -3.98 5.15
C LEU A 59 -14.78 -3.04 6.11
N ARG A 60 -13.54 -3.36 6.46
CA ARG A 60 -12.74 -2.60 7.42
C ARG A 60 -12.14 -1.35 6.82
N LEU A 61 -11.63 -1.40 5.57
CA LEU A 61 -11.13 -0.20 4.89
C LEU A 61 -12.18 0.91 4.86
N ALA A 62 -13.44 0.57 4.56
CA ALA A 62 -14.52 1.55 4.54
C ALA A 62 -14.70 2.23 5.91
N SER A 63 -14.68 1.45 6.98
CA SER A 63 -14.86 1.93 8.36
C SER A 63 -13.65 2.73 8.84
N ILE A 64 -12.44 2.32 8.47
CA ILE A 64 -11.20 3.04 8.77
C ILE A 64 -11.19 4.38 8.05
N PHE A 65 -11.47 4.42 6.73
CA PHE A 65 -11.51 5.68 6.00
C PHE A 65 -12.65 6.59 6.43
N GLU A 66 -13.80 6.05 6.85
CA GLU A 66 -14.86 6.82 7.52
C GLU A 66 -14.32 7.52 8.78
N ALA A 67 -13.62 6.77 9.66
CA ALA A 67 -13.04 7.32 10.88
C ALA A 67 -12.03 8.43 10.61
N LEU A 68 -11.13 8.20 9.64
CA LEU A 68 -10.07 9.13 9.28
C LEU A 68 -10.62 10.40 8.62
N LEU A 69 -11.58 10.28 7.71
CA LEU A 69 -12.21 11.44 7.05
C LEU A 69 -13.11 12.24 7.98
N ALA A 70 -13.57 11.66 9.08
CA ALA A 70 -14.28 12.37 10.14
C ALA A 70 -13.36 13.21 11.05
N THR A 71 -12.03 13.18 10.84
CA THR A 71 -11.10 14.09 11.49
C THR A 71 -11.07 15.45 10.78
N ARG A 72 -10.56 16.47 11.48
CA ARG A 72 -10.32 17.78 10.85
C ARG A 72 -9.08 17.82 9.95
N HIS A 73 -8.25 16.78 10.01
CA HIS A 73 -6.94 16.74 9.37
C HIS A 73 -6.98 16.11 7.97
N ALA A 74 -7.89 15.16 7.74
CA ALA A 74 -8.01 14.50 6.44
C ALA A 74 -8.82 15.34 5.46
N PHE A 75 -8.20 15.79 4.36
CA PHE A 75 -8.86 16.49 3.25
C PHE A 75 -9.82 17.60 3.73
N PRO A 76 -9.32 18.64 4.43
CA PRO A 76 -10.17 19.73 4.93
C PRO A 76 -10.94 20.47 3.81
N GLU A 77 -10.48 20.36 2.56
CA GLU A 77 -11.12 20.90 1.37
C GLU A 77 -12.37 20.12 0.91
N LEU A 78 -12.60 18.91 1.41
CA LEU A 78 -13.80 18.13 1.14
C LEU A 78 -14.88 18.46 2.16
N GLY A 79 -15.99 19.10 1.79
CA GLY A 79 -17.10 19.32 2.72
C GLY A 79 -16.86 20.38 3.79
N THR A 80 -17.32 20.17 5.02
CA THR A 80 -17.30 21.18 6.10
C THR A 80 -16.74 20.58 7.37
N VAL A 81 -15.57 21.04 7.81
CA VAL A 81 -14.83 20.46 8.94
C VAL A 81 -15.65 20.47 10.24
N GLU A 82 -16.48 21.49 10.47
CA GLU A 82 -17.29 21.64 11.68
C GLU A 82 -18.40 20.60 11.83
N SER A 83 -18.82 19.93 10.73
CA SER A 83 -19.83 18.87 10.79
C SER A 83 -19.24 17.50 11.12
N ARG A 84 -17.91 17.39 11.17
CA ARG A 84 -17.19 16.14 11.37
C ARG A 84 -17.03 15.83 12.85
N SER A 85 -17.10 14.54 13.17
CA SER A 85 -16.92 14.05 14.53
C SER A 85 -16.24 12.69 14.50
N SER A 86 -14.94 12.69 14.75
CA SER A 86 -14.14 11.49 14.96
C SER A 86 -14.36 10.95 16.38
N VAL A 87 -14.15 9.65 16.54
CA VAL A 87 -14.21 8.97 17.84
C VAL A 87 -12.90 8.20 18.02
N PRO A 88 -12.24 8.28 19.20
CA PRO A 88 -11.08 7.45 19.47
C PRO A 88 -11.41 5.97 19.26
N TRP A 89 -10.57 5.28 18.52
CA TRP A 89 -10.75 3.89 18.14
C TRP A 89 -9.43 3.15 18.27
N SER A 90 -9.37 2.01 18.96
CA SER A 90 -8.13 1.24 19.03
C SER A 90 -7.83 0.56 17.70
N LYS A 91 -6.55 0.52 17.29
CA LYS A 91 -6.09 -0.16 16.06
C LYS A 91 -6.52 -1.62 16.06
N GLU A 92 -6.42 -2.30 17.19
CA GLU A 92 -6.82 -3.70 17.37
C GLU A 92 -8.31 -3.91 17.09
N ALA A 93 -9.18 -3.02 17.58
CA ALA A 93 -10.63 -3.12 17.29
C ALA A 93 -10.95 -2.87 15.81
N ALA A 94 -10.23 -1.96 15.15
CA ALA A 94 -10.42 -1.70 13.72
C ALA A 94 -10.00 -2.90 12.84
N ILE A 95 -8.90 -3.56 13.21
CA ILE A 95 -8.29 -4.64 12.41
C ILE A 95 -8.85 -6.02 12.78
N LEU A 96 -9.06 -6.29 14.07
CA LEU A 96 -9.41 -7.62 14.61
C LEU A 96 -10.85 -7.67 15.17
N GLY A 97 -11.44 -6.53 15.52
CA GLY A 97 -12.81 -6.46 16.04
C GLY A 97 -13.87 -6.87 15.01
N PRO A 98 -15.16 -7.02 15.38
CA PRO A 98 -16.20 -7.32 14.39
C PRO A 98 -16.30 -6.21 13.34
N PRO A 99 -16.52 -6.53 12.04
CA PRO A 99 -16.79 -5.52 11.04
C PRO A 99 -18.00 -4.67 11.43
N GLY A 100 -17.87 -3.35 11.35
CA GLY A 100 -18.91 -2.43 11.79
C GLY A 100 -18.47 -0.98 11.67
N PRO A 101 -19.42 -0.04 11.85
CA PRO A 101 -19.12 1.38 11.75
C PRO A 101 -18.06 1.78 12.77
N SER A 102 -17.22 2.75 12.41
CA SER A 102 -16.22 3.32 13.31
C SER A 102 -16.80 4.06 14.52
N GLY A 103 -18.09 4.40 14.45
CA GLY A 103 -18.76 5.29 15.39
C GLY A 103 -18.58 6.77 15.06
N ALA A 104 -17.75 7.09 14.06
CA ALA A 104 -17.63 8.43 13.51
C ALA A 104 -18.95 8.89 12.88
N LYS A 105 -19.12 10.22 12.78
CA LYS A 105 -20.29 10.82 12.14
C LYS A 105 -19.86 11.67 10.96
N LEU A 106 -20.23 11.20 9.77
CA LEU A 106 -20.22 11.95 8.52
C LEU A 106 -21.66 12.08 8.04
N ASP A 107 -22.02 13.24 7.49
CA ASP A 107 -23.30 13.38 6.81
C ASP A 107 -23.31 12.49 5.56
N ARG A 108 -24.42 11.76 5.34
CA ARG A 108 -24.51 10.77 4.28
C ARG A 108 -24.38 11.38 2.89
N GLU A 109 -24.82 12.62 2.75
CA GLU A 109 -24.74 13.37 1.50
C GLU A 109 -23.48 14.25 1.40
N SER A 110 -22.56 14.14 2.37
CA SER A 110 -21.33 14.92 2.38
C SER A 110 -20.34 14.42 1.33
N PRO A 111 -19.54 15.31 0.70
CA PRO A 111 -18.47 14.91 -0.21
C PRO A 111 -17.50 13.89 0.38
N GLU A 112 -17.23 13.95 1.69
CA GLU A 112 -16.38 13.00 2.42
C GLU A 112 -16.95 11.58 2.36
N ASN A 113 -18.26 11.42 2.57
CA ASN A 113 -18.90 10.10 2.53
C ASN A 113 -18.79 9.45 1.14
N TYR A 114 -18.91 10.25 0.07
CA TYR A 114 -18.66 9.78 -1.29
C TYR A 114 -17.18 9.48 -1.56
N ALA A 115 -16.28 10.25 -0.96
CA ALA A 115 -14.83 10.08 -1.09
C ALA A 115 -14.33 8.77 -0.46
N ILE A 116 -14.98 8.24 0.59
CA ILE A 116 -14.65 6.92 1.19
C ILE A 116 -14.50 5.85 0.10
N GLN A 117 -15.37 5.85 -0.91
CA GLN A 117 -15.32 4.85 -2.00
C GLN A 117 -14.02 4.94 -2.81
N ILE A 118 -13.47 6.13 -2.99
CA ILE A 118 -12.20 6.35 -3.69
C ILE A 118 -11.04 5.82 -2.85
N PHE A 119 -10.98 6.17 -1.56
CA PHE A 119 -9.92 5.70 -0.68
C PHE A 119 -9.93 4.18 -0.53
N VAL A 120 -11.12 3.59 -0.36
CA VAL A 120 -11.31 2.14 -0.32
C VAL A 120 -10.82 1.51 -1.63
N MET A 121 -11.20 2.05 -2.78
CA MET A 121 -10.74 1.56 -4.09
C MET A 121 -9.21 1.64 -4.24
N LEU A 122 -8.58 2.74 -3.81
CA LEU A 122 -7.12 2.92 -3.88
C LEU A 122 -6.39 1.96 -2.93
N GLY A 123 -6.86 1.80 -1.70
CA GLY A 123 -6.30 0.86 -0.72
C GLY A 123 -6.46 -0.60 -1.17
N GLU A 124 -7.65 -0.97 -1.65
CA GLU A 124 -7.89 -2.30 -2.23
C GLU A 124 -6.99 -2.59 -3.43
N ARG A 125 -6.80 -1.58 -4.30
CA ARG A 125 -5.92 -1.69 -5.46
C ARG A 125 -4.47 -1.89 -5.01
N PHE A 126 -4.01 -1.13 -4.02
CA PHE A 126 -2.65 -1.27 -3.48
C PHE A 126 -2.42 -2.69 -2.95
N ILE A 127 -3.31 -3.19 -2.09
CA ILE A 127 -3.22 -4.55 -1.50
C ILE A 127 -3.21 -5.62 -2.60
N PHE A 128 -4.11 -5.52 -3.58
CA PHE A 128 -4.13 -6.48 -4.68
C PHE A 128 -2.83 -6.47 -5.50
N GLU A 129 -2.32 -5.29 -5.84
CA GLU A 129 -1.10 -5.16 -6.63
C GLU A 129 0.16 -5.57 -5.84
N HIS A 130 0.15 -5.37 -4.52
CA HIS A 130 1.17 -5.90 -3.60
C HIS A 130 1.21 -7.44 -3.68
N GLU A 131 0.07 -8.12 -3.48
CA GLU A 131 -0.02 -9.58 -3.59
C GLU A 131 0.32 -10.10 -4.98
N ALA A 132 -0.14 -9.38 -6.00
CA ALA A 132 0.21 -9.70 -7.37
C ALA A 132 1.72 -9.60 -7.60
N THR A 133 2.41 -8.69 -6.92
CA THR A 133 3.87 -8.56 -7.02
C THR A 133 4.57 -9.79 -6.45
N HIS A 134 4.13 -10.35 -5.32
CA HIS A 134 4.66 -11.62 -4.81
C HIS A 134 4.59 -12.75 -5.83
N VAL A 135 3.50 -12.82 -6.60
CA VAL A 135 3.36 -13.82 -7.68
C VAL A 135 4.23 -13.45 -8.89
N ARG A 136 4.13 -12.22 -9.39
CA ARG A 136 4.82 -11.76 -10.61
C ARG A 136 6.33 -11.83 -10.47
N HIS A 137 6.87 -11.45 -9.32
CA HIS A 137 8.31 -11.37 -9.07
C HIS A 137 8.87 -12.71 -8.55
N GLY A 138 8.02 -13.73 -8.40
CA GLY A 138 8.44 -15.08 -8.03
C GLY A 138 8.79 -15.23 -6.55
N HIS A 139 8.29 -14.33 -5.68
CA HIS A 139 8.48 -14.42 -4.22
C HIS A 139 7.85 -15.72 -3.71
N VAL A 140 6.64 -16.04 -4.19
CA VAL A 140 5.91 -17.27 -3.83
C VAL A 140 6.74 -18.51 -4.15
N ASP A 141 7.24 -18.67 -5.39
CA ASP A 141 8.07 -19.81 -5.76
C ASP A 141 9.38 -19.84 -5.00
N TRP A 142 9.97 -18.67 -4.76
CA TRP A 142 11.25 -18.55 -4.09
C TRP A 142 11.20 -19.09 -2.66
N ALA A 143 10.19 -18.70 -1.88
CA ALA A 143 10.07 -19.27 -0.54
C ALA A 143 9.58 -20.72 -0.58
N GLN A 144 8.68 -21.09 -1.50
CA GLN A 144 8.27 -22.49 -1.62
C GLN A 144 9.44 -23.43 -1.92
N SER A 145 10.37 -23.00 -2.79
CA SER A 145 11.56 -23.78 -3.14
C SER A 145 12.53 -24.00 -1.98
N ARG A 146 12.50 -23.13 -0.96
CA ARG A 146 13.39 -23.18 0.21
C ARG A 146 12.74 -23.80 1.43
N PHE A 147 11.45 -23.55 1.63
CA PHE A 147 10.76 -23.81 2.90
C PHE A 147 9.54 -24.74 2.72
N GLY A 148 9.30 -25.22 1.50
CA GLY A 148 8.15 -26.08 1.17
C GLY A 148 6.87 -25.30 0.90
N ALA A 149 5.77 -26.02 0.68
CA ALA A 149 4.48 -25.45 0.25
C ALA A 149 3.71 -24.75 1.41
N GLN A 150 4.33 -23.79 2.09
CA GLN A 150 3.64 -22.93 3.04
C GLN A 150 3.05 -21.69 2.34
N PRO A 151 1.85 -21.23 2.72
CA PRO A 151 1.28 -19.98 2.21
C PRO A 151 2.06 -18.75 2.68
N PHE A 152 2.12 -17.71 1.84
CA PHE A 152 2.53 -16.37 2.26
C PHE A 152 1.30 -15.69 2.84
N ASP A 153 1.18 -15.76 4.17
CA ASP A 153 0.13 -15.06 4.91
C ASP A 153 0.78 -13.85 5.57
N GLU A 154 0.49 -12.63 5.08
CA GLU A 154 1.09 -11.37 5.55
C GLU A 154 1.07 -11.27 7.10
N LEU A 155 0.01 -11.77 7.76
CA LEU A 155 -0.10 -11.69 9.22
C LEU A 155 0.55 -12.86 9.98
N ARG A 156 0.90 -13.97 9.32
CA ARG A 156 1.34 -15.22 10.00
C ARG A 156 2.75 -15.69 9.64
N MET A 157 3.50 -14.95 8.81
CA MET A 157 4.87 -15.32 8.39
C MET A 157 5.90 -15.45 9.53
N ALA A 158 5.67 -14.80 10.68
CA ALA A 158 6.59 -14.80 11.82
C ALA A 158 6.86 -16.21 12.45
N SER A 159 6.18 -17.26 11.99
CA SER A 159 6.30 -18.63 12.53
C SER A 159 7.11 -19.59 11.66
N VAL A 160 7.58 -19.18 10.47
CA VAL A 160 8.40 -20.06 9.61
C VAL A 160 9.86 -19.99 10.08
N ASN A 161 10.28 -20.96 10.89
CA ASN A 161 11.60 -21.08 11.57
C ASN A 161 12.87 -21.01 10.66
N GLN A 162 12.74 -20.69 9.37
CA GLN A 162 13.83 -20.76 8.39
C GLN A 162 13.97 -19.51 7.50
N LEU A 163 13.00 -18.60 7.49
CA LEU A 163 13.12 -17.31 6.78
C LEU A 163 13.74 -16.27 7.72
N SER A 164 14.78 -15.58 7.27
CA SER A 164 15.27 -14.43 8.03
C SER A 164 14.27 -13.28 7.91
N GLY A 165 14.07 -12.50 8.97
CA GLY A 165 13.19 -11.31 8.89
C GLY A 165 13.69 -10.30 7.85
N LEU A 166 15.00 -10.26 7.59
CA LEU A 166 15.58 -9.45 6.52
C LEU A 166 15.12 -9.91 5.13
N ASP A 167 15.08 -11.22 4.87
CA ASP A 167 14.56 -11.75 3.59
C ASP A 167 13.10 -11.35 3.40
N LEU A 168 12.27 -11.54 4.43
CA LEU A 168 10.86 -11.17 4.40
C LEU A 168 10.69 -9.68 4.09
N GLN A 169 11.30 -8.81 4.89
CA GLN A 169 11.21 -7.37 4.69
C GLN A 169 11.74 -6.90 3.33
N THR A 170 12.72 -7.61 2.76
CA THR A 170 13.22 -7.30 1.42
C THR A 170 12.18 -7.61 0.35
N LEU A 171 11.50 -8.76 0.46
CA LEU A 171 10.42 -9.15 -0.45
C LEU A 171 9.19 -8.25 -0.27
N GLU A 172 8.84 -7.89 0.96
CA GLU A 172 7.76 -6.95 1.28
C GLU A 172 8.02 -5.56 0.72
N PHE A 173 9.27 -5.08 0.81
CA PHE A 173 9.65 -3.80 0.22
C PHE A 173 9.50 -3.77 -1.30
N ASP A 174 9.92 -4.84 -1.99
CA ASP A 174 9.69 -4.97 -3.44
C ASP A 174 8.19 -5.09 -3.78
N ALA A 175 7.41 -5.82 -2.97
CA ALA A 175 5.97 -5.92 -3.12
C ALA A 175 5.23 -4.59 -2.91
N ASP A 176 5.63 -3.79 -1.92
CA ASP A 176 5.13 -2.42 -1.73
C ASP A 176 5.41 -1.53 -2.94
N CYS A 177 6.61 -1.63 -3.53
CA CYS A 177 6.99 -0.89 -4.72
C CYS A 177 6.17 -1.30 -5.95
N GLY A 178 5.94 -2.60 -6.14
CA GLY A 178 5.05 -3.11 -7.19
C GLY A 178 3.59 -2.71 -6.97
N GLY A 179 3.14 -2.74 -5.71
CA GLY A 179 1.82 -2.29 -5.27
C GLY A 179 1.54 -0.85 -5.67
N ILE A 180 2.46 0.07 -5.35
CA ILE A 180 2.30 1.47 -5.74
C ILE A 180 2.37 1.68 -7.25
N GLN A 181 3.25 0.97 -7.96
CA GLN A 181 3.31 1.07 -9.41
C GLN A 181 1.96 0.67 -10.05
N GLY A 182 1.37 -0.44 -9.61
CA GLY A 182 0.08 -0.89 -10.11
C GLY A 182 -1.09 0.04 -9.75
N VAL A 183 -1.00 0.79 -8.65
CA VAL A 183 -1.93 1.88 -8.33
C VAL A 183 -1.72 3.08 -9.26
N MET A 184 -0.47 3.47 -9.51
CA MET A 184 -0.15 4.58 -10.41
C MET A 184 -0.63 4.33 -11.84
N GLU A 185 -0.43 3.12 -12.35
CA GLU A 185 -0.95 2.67 -13.65
C GLU A 185 -2.48 2.75 -13.69
N PHE A 186 -3.14 2.40 -12.59
CA PHE A 186 -4.60 2.49 -12.47
C PHE A 186 -5.09 3.94 -12.49
N ILE A 187 -4.48 4.84 -11.71
CA ILE A 187 -4.94 6.23 -11.63
C ILE A 187 -4.73 6.99 -12.94
N TYR A 188 -3.80 6.60 -13.81
CA TYR A 188 -3.70 7.18 -15.16
C TYR A 188 -4.96 6.96 -16.02
N THR A 189 -5.77 5.95 -15.69
CA THR A 189 -7.01 5.64 -16.42
C THR A 189 -8.25 6.31 -15.84
N ILE A 190 -8.12 6.98 -14.69
CA ILE A 190 -9.24 7.49 -13.88
C ILE A 190 -9.73 8.88 -14.31
N PRO A 191 -8.89 9.93 -14.48
CA PRO A 191 -9.36 11.29 -14.73
C PRO A 191 -10.31 11.41 -15.92
N GLY A 192 -10.08 10.65 -17.00
CA GLY A 192 -10.95 10.62 -18.17
C GLY A 192 -12.37 10.09 -17.88
N LYS A 193 -12.53 9.28 -16.82
CA LYS A 193 -13.82 8.70 -16.39
C LYS A 193 -14.53 9.56 -15.32
N MET A 194 -13.79 10.38 -14.56
CA MET A 194 -14.35 11.22 -13.49
C MET A 194 -14.82 12.60 -13.96
N GLY A 195 -14.52 13.02 -15.19
CA GLY A 195 -14.83 14.37 -15.68
C GLY A 195 -16.27 14.60 -16.18
N LYS A 196 -17.09 13.56 -16.39
CA LYS A 196 -18.48 13.67 -16.87
C LYS A 196 -19.37 12.82 -15.98
N ASP A 197 -20.28 13.46 -15.24
CA ASP A 197 -21.31 12.83 -14.41
C ASP A 197 -20.81 12.05 -13.16
N ALA A 198 -19.66 12.42 -12.61
CA ALA A 198 -19.16 11.83 -11.38
C ALA A 198 -20.04 12.19 -10.17
N PRO A 199 -20.26 11.26 -9.21
CA PRO A 199 -20.92 11.57 -7.94
C PRO A 199 -20.26 12.76 -7.22
N PRO A 200 -20.98 13.44 -6.30
CA PRO A 200 -20.38 14.43 -5.41
C PRO A 200 -19.10 13.86 -4.75
N GLY A 201 -18.07 14.69 -4.53
CA GLY A 201 -16.77 14.25 -4.00
C GLY A 201 -15.84 13.59 -5.02
N TRP A 202 -16.35 12.84 -6.01
CA TRP A 202 -15.49 12.24 -7.05
C TRP A 202 -14.92 13.29 -8.01
N ALA A 203 -15.68 14.36 -8.27
CA ALA A 203 -15.21 15.47 -9.09
C ALA A 203 -13.92 16.12 -8.54
N HIS A 204 -13.73 16.13 -7.22
CA HIS A 204 -12.50 16.63 -6.59
C HIS A 204 -11.26 15.82 -7.02
N PHE A 205 -11.42 14.50 -7.19
CA PHE A 205 -10.37 13.59 -7.63
C PHE A 205 -10.26 13.46 -9.16
N GLY A 206 -11.02 14.27 -9.92
CA GLY A 206 -10.80 14.44 -11.36
C GLY A 206 -9.51 15.19 -11.66
N ASP A 207 -8.97 15.93 -10.69
CA ASP A 207 -7.66 16.57 -10.75
C ASP A 207 -6.55 15.60 -10.29
N MET A 208 -5.44 15.55 -11.05
CA MET A 208 -4.37 14.59 -10.81
C MET A 208 -3.62 14.85 -9.50
N ARG A 209 -3.45 16.11 -9.09
CA ARG A 209 -2.79 16.45 -7.83
C ARG A 209 -3.59 15.87 -6.67
N ASN A 210 -4.91 16.07 -6.67
CA ASN A 210 -5.79 15.54 -5.64
C ASN A 210 -5.83 14.01 -5.64
N LEU A 211 -5.76 13.37 -6.81
CA LEU A 211 -5.72 11.91 -6.92
C LEU A 211 -4.39 11.32 -6.42
N ILE A 212 -3.26 11.99 -6.65
CA ILE A 212 -1.95 11.61 -6.09
C ILE A 212 -1.93 11.79 -4.57
N LYS A 213 -2.50 12.89 -4.06
CA LYS A 213 -2.70 13.12 -2.62
C LYS A 213 -3.54 11.99 -2.00
N ALA A 214 -4.67 11.65 -2.61
CA ALA A 214 -5.55 10.57 -2.16
C ALA A 214 -4.88 9.19 -2.19
N THR A 215 -4.08 8.93 -3.22
CA THR A 215 -3.29 7.70 -3.35
C THR A 215 -2.30 7.58 -2.20
N SER A 216 -1.57 8.65 -1.91
CA SER A 216 -0.57 8.68 -0.82
C SER A 216 -1.24 8.51 0.54
N PHE A 217 -2.41 9.12 0.75
CA PHE A 217 -3.21 8.97 1.97
C PHE A 217 -3.69 7.52 2.17
N ALA A 218 -4.24 6.90 1.12
CA ALA A 218 -4.74 5.53 1.18
C ALA A 218 -3.62 4.52 1.46
N ILE A 219 -2.48 4.67 0.78
CA ILE A 219 -1.35 3.74 0.94
C ILE A 219 -0.70 3.90 2.31
N TYR A 220 -0.54 5.13 2.80
CA TYR A 220 -0.07 5.36 4.18
C TYR A 220 -0.95 4.60 5.20
N THR A 221 -2.27 4.68 5.00
CA THR A 221 -3.24 3.98 5.85
C THR A 221 -3.06 2.46 5.77
N CYS A 222 -2.85 1.90 4.58
CA CYS A 222 -2.53 0.48 4.41
C CYS A 222 -1.23 0.09 5.11
N CYS A 223 -0.14 0.85 4.95
CA CYS A 223 1.13 0.61 5.64
C CYS A 223 0.96 0.62 7.17
N GLN A 224 0.12 1.52 7.70
CA GLN A 224 -0.19 1.57 9.13
C GLN A 224 -0.97 0.34 9.62
N ILE A 225 -1.90 -0.18 8.82
CA ILE A 225 -2.67 -1.38 9.16
C ILE A 225 -1.75 -2.61 9.23
N PHE A 226 -0.90 -2.80 8.22
CA PHE A 226 -0.03 -3.97 8.09
C PHE A 226 1.29 -3.90 8.87
N ALA A 227 1.63 -2.77 9.48
CA ALA A 227 2.82 -2.68 10.31
C ALA A 227 2.69 -3.56 11.57
N ASP A 228 3.59 -4.53 11.69
CA ASP A 228 3.78 -5.43 12.84
C ASP A 228 4.89 -4.94 13.80
N ALA A 229 5.80 -4.10 13.30
CA ALA A 229 6.80 -3.36 14.04
C ALA A 229 6.29 -1.96 14.39
N THR A 230 6.65 -1.47 15.57
CA THR A 230 6.42 -0.07 15.94
C THR A 230 7.57 0.80 15.42
N ASP A 231 7.29 2.07 15.17
CA ASP A 231 8.33 3.01 14.76
C ASP A 231 9.40 3.21 15.84
N ASP A 232 9.11 2.90 17.11
CA ASP A 232 10.06 2.97 18.22
C ASP A 232 10.84 1.67 18.48
N ASP A 233 10.54 0.58 17.76
CA ASP A 233 11.25 -0.69 17.94
C ASP A 233 12.75 -0.52 17.57
N PRO A 234 13.66 -1.11 18.36
CA PRO A 234 15.08 -1.09 18.01
C PRO A 234 15.34 -1.93 16.74
N LEU A 235 16.42 -1.61 16.02
CA LEU A 235 16.71 -2.21 14.71
C LEU A 235 16.80 -3.73 14.76
N ASP A 236 17.40 -4.30 15.81
CA ASP A 236 17.51 -5.74 16.00
C ASP A 236 16.15 -6.42 16.15
N VAL A 237 15.19 -5.78 16.83
CA VAL A 237 13.80 -6.25 16.89
C VAL A 237 13.13 -6.14 15.53
N ILE A 238 13.28 -5.00 14.84
CA ILE A 238 12.72 -4.81 13.50
C ILE A 238 13.17 -5.94 12.58
N LEU A 239 14.46 -6.27 12.55
CA LEU A 239 15.03 -7.31 11.69
C LEU A 239 14.52 -8.74 11.97
N THR A 240 13.79 -8.96 13.07
CA THR A 240 13.12 -10.24 13.36
C THR A 240 11.66 -10.29 12.89
N ARG A 241 11.10 -9.16 12.45
CA ARG A 241 9.72 -9.04 11.99
C ARG A 241 9.59 -9.37 10.51
N SER A 242 8.36 -9.66 10.10
CA SER A 242 7.99 -9.83 8.70
C SER A 242 7.93 -8.48 7.96
N HIS A 243 7.41 -7.45 8.61
CA HIS A 243 7.23 -6.14 7.99
C HIS A 243 8.10 -5.08 8.66
N PRO A 244 8.59 -4.09 7.88
CA PRO A 244 9.18 -2.90 8.48
C PRO A 244 8.10 -2.03 9.15
N PRO A 245 8.51 -1.06 10.00
CA PRO A 245 7.60 -0.06 10.54
C PRO A 245 6.87 0.72 9.43
N ALA A 246 5.65 1.17 9.71
CA ALA A 246 4.82 1.89 8.74
C ALA A 246 5.52 3.12 8.16
N THR A 247 6.28 3.86 8.99
CA THR A 247 7.00 5.04 8.50
C THR A 247 8.09 4.68 7.49
N PHE A 248 8.79 3.57 7.74
CA PHE A 248 9.81 3.10 6.82
C PHE A 248 9.21 2.63 5.50
N ARG A 249 8.11 1.87 5.55
CA ARG A 249 7.37 1.43 4.35
C ARG A 249 6.90 2.63 3.54
N MET A 250 6.29 3.64 4.17
CA MET A 250 5.86 4.83 3.43
C MET A 250 7.04 5.64 2.90
N HIS A 251 8.16 5.72 3.62
CA HIS A 251 9.38 6.36 3.12
C HIS A 251 9.82 5.73 1.80
N CYS A 252 9.87 4.40 1.76
CA CYS A 252 10.18 3.59 0.59
C CYS A 252 9.18 3.83 -0.57
N VAL A 253 7.88 3.72 -0.29
CA VAL A 253 6.81 3.94 -1.28
C VAL A 253 6.86 5.37 -1.85
N SER A 254 7.15 6.37 -1.01
CA SER A 254 7.23 7.77 -1.45
C SER A 254 8.38 8.02 -2.43
N GLY A 255 9.52 7.34 -2.25
CA GLY A 255 10.61 7.36 -3.22
C GLY A 255 10.18 6.82 -4.58
N GLN A 256 9.46 5.70 -4.61
CA GLN A 256 8.92 5.13 -5.84
C GLN A 256 7.88 6.05 -6.49
N LEU A 257 6.99 6.68 -5.71
CA LEU A 257 6.06 7.70 -6.21
C LEU A 257 6.80 8.85 -6.90
N PHE A 258 7.87 9.36 -6.29
CA PHE A 258 8.66 10.45 -6.88
C PHE A 258 9.33 10.02 -8.17
N THR A 259 9.85 8.80 -8.25
CA THR A 259 10.42 8.24 -9.48
C THR A 259 9.37 8.13 -10.59
N VAL A 260 8.18 7.61 -10.28
CA VAL A 260 7.07 7.50 -11.24
C VAL A 260 6.64 8.89 -11.71
N ILE A 261 6.48 9.84 -10.80
CA ILE A 261 6.11 11.22 -11.14
C ILE A 261 7.18 11.86 -12.04
N GLY A 262 8.47 11.72 -11.68
CA GLY A 262 9.60 12.25 -12.42
C GLY A 262 9.73 11.69 -13.85
N THR A 263 9.29 10.44 -14.04
CA THR A 263 9.36 9.72 -15.32
C THR A 263 8.17 10.00 -16.23
N HIS A 264 6.97 10.09 -15.67
CA HIS A 264 5.72 10.11 -16.45
C HIS A 264 5.07 11.49 -16.57
N PHE A 265 5.45 12.47 -15.76
CA PHE A 265 4.88 13.81 -15.81
C PHE A 265 5.89 14.84 -16.33
N TYR A 266 5.35 15.93 -16.89
CA TYR A 266 6.16 17.06 -17.31
C TYR A 266 6.84 17.73 -16.11
N SER A 267 8.07 18.17 -16.30
CA SER A 267 8.91 18.75 -15.23
C SER A 267 8.27 19.93 -14.50
N HIS A 268 7.46 20.74 -15.19
CA HIS A 268 6.76 21.87 -14.56
C HIS A 268 5.68 21.45 -13.55
N MET A 269 5.25 20.18 -13.57
CA MET A 269 4.27 19.63 -12.62
C MET A 269 4.92 18.96 -11.41
N HIS A 270 6.21 18.61 -11.47
CA HIS A 270 6.88 17.78 -10.46
C HIS A 270 6.76 18.35 -9.05
N ALA A 271 7.03 19.66 -8.88
CA ALA A 271 6.99 20.29 -7.56
C ALA A 271 5.60 20.19 -6.90
N ASP A 272 4.54 20.42 -7.68
CA ASP A 272 3.16 20.35 -7.18
C ASP A 272 2.76 18.92 -6.84
N LEU A 273 3.08 17.95 -7.71
CA LEU A 273 2.76 16.55 -7.48
C LEU A 273 3.58 15.93 -6.33
N PHE A 274 4.84 16.31 -6.18
CA PHE A 274 5.64 15.91 -5.01
C PHE A 274 5.07 16.49 -3.71
N SER A 275 4.61 17.74 -3.72
CA SER A 275 3.90 18.34 -2.58
C SER A 275 2.65 17.54 -2.25
N ALA A 276 1.86 17.16 -3.25
CA ALA A 276 0.63 16.37 -3.07
C ALA A 276 0.89 15.02 -2.39
N VAL A 277 1.99 14.34 -2.73
CA VAL A 277 2.41 13.10 -2.04
C VAL A 277 2.67 13.36 -0.56
N LEU A 278 3.48 14.37 -0.24
CA LEU A 278 3.84 14.70 1.14
C LEU A 278 2.64 15.18 1.96
N GLU A 279 1.75 15.97 1.36
CA GLU A 279 0.48 16.39 1.96
C GLU A 279 -0.40 15.18 2.28
N GLY A 280 -0.57 14.25 1.34
CA GLY A 280 -1.38 13.04 1.54
C GLY A 280 -0.87 12.18 2.69
N ILE A 281 0.46 12.00 2.79
CA ILE A 281 1.10 11.27 3.90
C ILE A 281 0.88 12.00 5.23
N SER A 282 1.12 13.32 5.25
CA SER A 282 1.00 14.13 6.46
C SER A 282 -0.44 14.14 7.00
N GLU A 283 -1.42 14.35 6.13
CA GLU A 283 -2.84 14.32 6.49
C GLU A 283 -3.28 12.95 6.99
N ALA A 284 -2.85 11.87 6.33
CA ALA A 284 -3.16 10.51 6.76
C ALA A 284 -2.56 10.21 8.13
N HIS A 285 -1.30 10.62 8.37
CA HIS A 285 -0.66 10.47 9.66
C HIS A 285 -1.40 11.24 10.75
N MET A 286 -1.70 12.52 10.54
CA MET A 286 -2.40 13.32 11.55
C MET A 286 -3.81 12.79 11.84
N ALA A 287 -4.55 12.37 10.82
CA ALA A 287 -5.84 11.72 11.00
C ALA A 287 -5.71 10.39 11.76
N TRP A 288 -4.67 9.61 11.46
CA TRP A 288 -4.38 8.36 12.16
C TRP A 288 -4.08 8.60 13.64
N GLN A 289 -3.23 9.57 13.97
CA GLN A 289 -2.92 9.93 15.36
C GLN A 289 -4.17 10.40 16.12
N GLU A 290 -5.06 11.17 15.49
CA GLU A 290 -6.32 11.61 16.10
C GLU A 290 -7.26 10.44 16.42
N VAL A 291 -7.39 9.47 15.50
CA VAL A 291 -8.30 8.33 15.67
C VAL A 291 -7.71 7.25 16.58
N PHE A 292 -6.47 6.83 16.33
CA PHE A 292 -5.84 5.67 16.97
C PHE A 292 -4.93 6.03 18.15
N GLY A 293 -4.75 7.32 18.41
CA GLY A 293 -3.94 7.84 19.49
C GLY A 293 -2.52 8.18 19.07
N GLY A 294 -1.93 9.11 19.83
CA GLY A 294 -0.62 9.69 19.61
C GLY A 294 -0.73 11.18 19.27
N SER A 295 0.41 11.84 19.08
CA SER A 295 0.46 13.31 18.96
C SER A 295 1.57 13.82 18.08
N GLU A 296 2.35 12.93 17.50
CA GLU A 296 3.54 13.29 16.75
C GLU A 296 3.15 13.62 15.32
N THR A 297 3.92 14.50 14.69
CA THR A 297 3.79 14.76 13.27
C THR A 297 4.60 13.74 12.48
N TRP A 298 4.21 13.54 11.22
CA TRP A 298 4.97 12.68 10.30
C TRP A 298 6.43 13.12 10.18
N HIS A 299 6.67 14.43 10.17
CA HIS A 299 8.01 14.99 10.08
C HIS A 299 8.86 14.66 11.30
N GLU A 300 8.33 14.88 12.51
CA GLU A 300 9.03 14.56 13.77
C GLU A 300 9.39 13.08 13.85
N LEU A 301 8.42 12.21 13.52
CA LEU A 301 8.62 10.76 13.54
C LEU A 301 9.67 10.33 12.52
N ARG A 302 9.59 10.81 11.27
CA ARG A 302 10.57 10.52 10.23
C ARG A 302 11.98 10.99 10.62
N THR A 303 12.11 12.20 11.14
CA THR A 303 13.40 12.78 11.54
C THR A 303 14.02 12.03 12.72
N ARG A 304 13.21 11.62 13.70
CA ARG A 304 13.71 10.82 14.84
C ARG A 304 14.37 9.51 14.40
N HIS A 305 13.83 8.87 13.37
CA HIS A 305 14.28 7.55 12.92
C HIS A 305 15.10 7.58 11.63
N GLU A 306 15.55 8.75 11.16
CA GLU A 306 16.21 8.89 9.86
C GLU A 306 17.47 8.02 9.73
N ASP A 307 18.34 8.02 10.73
CA ASP A 307 19.59 7.25 10.69
C ASP A 307 19.32 5.74 10.68
N ARG A 308 18.42 5.26 11.54
CA ARG A 308 18.00 3.85 11.57
C ARG A 308 17.36 3.44 10.24
N ASN A 309 16.49 4.29 9.68
CA ASN A 309 15.83 4.01 8.42
C ASN A 309 16.84 3.97 7.26
N ARG A 310 17.89 4.82 7.29
CA ARG A 310 18.98 4.76 6.30
C ARG A 310 19.76 3.45 6.41
N GLU A 311 20.07 3.02 7.62
CA GLU A 311 20.74 1.74 7.87
C GLU A 311 19.89 0.56 7.39
N LEU A 312 18.61 0.51 7.76
CA LEU A 312 17.68 -0.53 7.32
C LEU A 312 17.54 -0.56 5.80
N LEU A 313 17.41 0.60 5.14
CA LEU A 313 17.34 0.67 3.69
C LEU A 313 18.59 0.07 3.03
N GLN A 314 19.78 0.40 3.53
CA GLN A 314 21.03 -0.18 3.01
C GLN A 314 21.04 -1.70 3.18
N MET A 315 20.60 -2.21 4.33
CA MET A 315 20.52 -3.66 4.57
C MET A 315 19.56 -4.36 3.60
N LEU A 316 18.39 -3.77 3.33
CA LEU A 316 17.43 -4.30 2.36
C LEU A 316 17.97 -4.27 0.93
N GLN A 317 18.69 -3.20 0.55
CA GLN A 317 19.34 -3.10 -0.76
C GLN A 317 20.44 -4.16 -0.95
N ASP A 318 21.29 -4.34 0.06
CA ASP A 318 22.35 -5.35 0.04
C ASP A 318 21.74 -6.77 0.00
N ASN A 319 20.66 -7.00 0.74
CA ASN A 319 19.96 -8.28 0.70
C ASN A 319 19.26 -8.52 -0.64
N TRP A 320 18.67 -7.48 -1.24
CA TRP A 320 18.07 -7.58 -2.58
C TRP A 320 19.08 -8.01 -3.63
N ALA A 321 20.32 -7.47 -3.59
CA ALA A 321 21.38 -7.92 -4.49
C ALA A 321 21.68 -9.42 -4.35
N THR A 322 21.46 -9.99 -3.17
CA THR A 322 21.58 -11.43 -2.90
C THR A 322 20.37 -12.22 -3.41
N LEU A 323 19.16 -11.71 -3.24
CA LEU A 323 17.91 -12.38 -3.67
C LEU A 323 17.69 -12.31 -5.18
N TYR A 324 18.07 -11.21 -5.81
CA TYR A 324 17.76 -10.87 -7.21
C TYR A 324 18.09 -11.99 -8.22
N PRO A 325 19.29 -12.63 -8.21
CA PRO A 325 19.58 -13.69 -9.18
C PRO A 325 18.61 -14.87 -9.10
N SER A 326 18.17 -15.22 -7.89
CA SER A 326 17.21 -16.30 -7.66
C SER A 326 15.83 -15.91 -8.21
N LEU A 327 15.33 -14.74 -7.78
CA LEU A 327 14.02 -14.22 -8.15
C LEU A 327 13.89 -13.99 -9.66
N ASN A 328 14.94 -13.49 -10.31
CA ASN A 328 14.93 -13.21 -11.74
C ASN A 328 14.69 -14.47 -12.60
N THR A 329 15.03 -15.66 -12.09
CA THR A 329 14.71 -16.93 -12.78
C THR A 329 13.27 -17.38 -12.59
N LEU A 330 12.64 -16.97 -11.47
CA LEU A 330 11.32 -17.38 -11.01
C LEU A 330 10.21 -16.41 -11.44
N LYS A 331 10.53 -15.14 -11.72
CA LYS A 331 9.55 -14.13 -12.13
C LYS A 331 8.74 -14.56 -13.36
N ARG A 332 7.46 -14.20 -13.35
CA ARG A 332 6.49 -14.47 -14.43
C ARG A 332 6.65 -13.50 -15.60
N TYR A 333 6.83 -12.21 -15.31
CA TYR A 333 7.09 -11.16 -16.30
C TYR A 333 7.62 -9.90 -15.61
N GLY A 334 7.81 -8.83 -16.38
CA GLY A 334 8.31 -7.56 -15.87
C GLY A 334 9.81 -7.58 -15.60
N ASN A 335 10.34 -6.42 -15.25
CA ASN A 335 11.72 -6.27 -14.81
C ASN A 335 11.71 -6.09 -13.30
N LEU A 336 12.42 -6.98 -12.60
CA LEU A 336 12.80 -6.73 -11.22
C LEU A 336 13.68 -5.48 -11.20
N SER A 337 13.55 -4.67 -10.16
CA SER A 337 14.46 -3.55 -9.92
C SER A 337 15.89 -4.07 -9.88
N PRO A 338 16.84 -3.43 -10.60
CA PRO A 338 18.19 -3.95 -10.65
C PRO A 338 18.84 -3.89 -9.25
N PRO A 339 19.84 -4.74 -8.96
CA PRO A 339 20.48 -4.83 -7.63
C PRO A 339 21.03 -3.50 -7.10
N ASP A 340 21.45 -2.61 -8.00
CA ASP A 340 21.99 -1.27 -7.71
C ASP A 340 20.92 -0.17 -7.69
N GLY A 341 19.67 -0.51 -8.00
CA GLY A 341 18.58 0.44 -8.25
C GLY A 341 17.32 0.20 -7.44
N LEU A 342 17.36 -0.63 -6.38
CA LEU A 342 16.24 -0.75 -5.44
C LEU A 342 16.09 0.58 -4.69
N ASN A 343 15.30 1.49 -5.28
CA ASN A 343 15.15 2.90 -4.91
C ASN A 343 16.47 3.62 -4.66
N ALA A 344 17.22 3.86 -5.73
CA ALA A 344 18.09 5.04 -5.76
C ALA A 344 17.19 6.26 -5.60
N TRP A 345 17.05 6.76 -4.37
CA TRP A 345 16.57 8.11 -4.12
C TRP A 345 17.33 9.02 -5.10
N PRO A 346 16.71 9.69 -6.08
CA PRO A 346 17.39 10.81 -6.70
C PRO A 346 17.72 11.74 -5.55
N ASN A 347 18.94 12.27 -5.43
CA ASN A 347 19.38 13.23 -4.39
C ASN A 347 18.53 14.52 -4.40
N VAL A 348 17.22 14.40 -4.20
CA VAL A 348 16.24 15.45 -4.06
C VAL A 348 16.26 15.74 -2.57
N THR A 349 17.26 16.52 -2.15
CA THR A 349 17.11 17.34 -0.96
C THR A 349 15.96 18.30 -1.24
N TYR A 350 14.75 17.93 -0.83
CA TYR A 350 13.65 18.88 -0.73
C TYR A 350 14.07 19.92 0.31
N GLN A 351 14.56 21.08 -0.14
CA GLN A 351 14.65 22.24 0.74
C GLN A 351 13.22 22.67 1.01
N ALA A 352 12.79 22.57 2.27
CA ALA A 352 11.47 23.06 2.67
C ALA A 352 11.30 24.51 2.16
N PRO A 353 10.15 24.88 1.60
CA PRO A 353 9.88 26.27 1.29
C PRO A 353 10.06 27.09 2.57
N GLN A 354 10.95 28.09 2.50
CA GLN A 354 11.20 29.04 3.58
C GLN A 354 9.99 29.94 3.83
#